data_AF-A0A834CMX2-F1
#
_entry.id   AF-A0A834CMX2-F1
#
_cell.length_a   1.000
_cell.length_b   1.000
_cell.length_c   1.000
_cell.angle_alpha   90.00
_cell.angle_beta   90.00
_cell.angle_gamma   90.00
#
_symmetry.space_group_name_H-M   'P 1'
#
loop_
_entity.id
_entity.type
_entity.pdbx_description
1 polymer ?
#
loop_
_entity_poly.entity_id
_entity_poly.type
_entity_poly.pdbx_seq_one_letter_code
_entity_poly.pdbx_strand_id
1 'polypeptide(L)'
;MKGVGAQNKLGWAFGLGLERLAMVLYSIPDIRLFWSEDERFLKQFRVQDIHQDICFQALSKYPPLHNDISFWLPDTKHSQDGPESFTENDFYELVRSIGGDLVEKVTLIDEFTHPKTGRRSHCYRVIYRHMERTLTQEEVRLVHQQIEQTAEAELGVRGRY
;
A
#
# COMPACT_ATOMS: atom_id res chain seq x y z
N MET A 1 -20.71 10.47 -26.44
CA MET A 1 -21.83 9.53 -26.73
C MET A 1 -22.11 9.29 -28.22
N LYS A 2 -21.29 9.76 -29.18
CA LYS A 2 -21.45 9.40 -30.62
C LYS A 2 -20.99 7.97 -30.99
N GLY A 3 -20.24 7.29 -30.13
CA GLY A 3 -19.74 5.93 -30.37
C GLY A 3 -20.68 4.78 -29.97
N VAL A 4 -21.85 5.06 -29.34
CA VAL A 4 -22.74 4.02 -28.77
C VAL A 4 -24.20 4.16 -29.26
N GLY A 5 -24.43 4.88 -30.37
CA GLY A 5 -25.77 5.02 -30.98
C GLY A 5 -26.79 5.90 -30.23
N ALA A 6 -26.46 6.45 -29.07
CA ALA A 6 -27.35 7.32 -28.28
C ALA A 6 -27.30 8.79 -28.75
N GLN A 7 -27.57 9.05 -30.03
CA GLN A 7 -27.35 10.35 -30.67
C GLN A 7 -28.32 11.45 -30.23
N ASN A 8 -29.49 11.10 -29.69
CA ASN A 8 -30.54 12.04 -29.30
C ASN A 8 -30.92 11.94 -27.81
N LYS A 9 -29.97 11.56 -26.96
CA LYS A 9 -30.16 11.46 -25.50
C LYS A 9 -29.13 12.30 -24.76
N LEU A 10 -29.59 13.03 -23.75
CA LEU A 10 -28.76 13.62 -22.71
C LEU A 10 -28.74 12.65 -21.52
N GLY A 11 -27.56 12.36 -20.98
CA GLY A 11 -27.41 11.45 -19.84
C GLY A 11 -26.38 11.97 -18.85
N TRP A 12 -26.63 11.70 -17.58
CA TRP A 12 -25.70 11.94 -16.49
C TRP A 12 -25.13 10.60 -16.02
N ALA A 13 -23.88 10.62 -15.57
CA ALA A 13 -23.25 9.47 -14.95
C ALA A 13 -22.51 9.95 -13.70
N PHE A 14 -22.59 9.17 -12.63
CA PHE A 14 -21.78 9.35 -11.44
C PHE A 14 -21.20 8.01 -11.01
N GLY A 15 -19.99 8.06 -10.43
CA GLY A 15 -19.33 6.93 -9.81
C GLY A 15 -19.09 7.24 -8.34
N LEU A 16 -19.37 6.27 -7.47
CA LEU A 16 -19.15 6.38 -6.04
C LEU A 16 -18.16 5.29 -5.63
N GLY A 17 -17.11 5.69 -4.91
CA GLY A 17 -16.21 4.72 -4.27
C GLY A 17 -16.88 4.20 -3.00
N LEU A 18 -17.36 2.96 -3.03
CA LEU A 18 -18.13 2.36 -1.93
C LEU A 18 -17.30 2.28 -0.66
N GLU A 19 -16.03 1.92 -0.76
CA GLU A 19 -15.10 1.81 0.37
C GLU A 19 -14.92 3.18 1.03
N ARG A 20 -14.75 4.24 0.25
CA ARG A 20 -14.60 5.60 0.79
C ARG A 20 -15.87 6.07 1.49
N LEU A 21 -17.04 5.79 0.92
CA LEU A 21 -18.32 6.13 1.55
C LEU A 21 -18.53 5.35 2.84
N ALA A 22 -18.28 4.04 2.82
CA ALA A 22 -18.40 3.15 3.98
C ALA A 22 -17.43 3.53 5.12
N MET A 23 -16.19 3.90 4.79
CA MET A 23 -15.22 4.37 5.79
C MET A 23 -15.70 5.60 6.54
N VAL A 24 -16.32 6.55 5.85
CA VAL A 24 -16.89 7.76 6.48
C VAL A 24 -18.17 7.43 7.23
N LEU A 25 -19.10 6.70 6.62
CA LEU A 25 -20.41 6.41 7.19
C LEU A 25 -20.32 5.55 8.46
N TYR A 26 -19.48 4.52 8.42
CA TYR A 26 -19.36 3.55 9.51
C TYR A 26 -18.13 3.80 10.40
N SER A 27 -17.37 4.87 10.18
CA SER A 27 -16.12 5.17 10.91
C SER A 27 -15.06 4.05 10.84
N ILE A 28 -14.96 3.37 9.69
CA ILE A 28 -13.97 2.31 9.47
C ILE A 28 -12.58 2.96 9.22
N PRO A 29 -11.56 2.67 10.04
CA PRO A 29 -10.29 3.40 10.04
C PRO A 29 -9.32 2.97 8.94
N ASP A 30 -9.47 1.77 8.39
CA ASP A 30 -8.54 1.18 7.43
C ASP A 30 -9.30 0.38 6.36
N ILE A 31 -8.96 0.59 5.09
CA ILE A 31 -9.59 -0.07 3.95
C ILE A 31 -9.29 -1.58 3.92
N ARG A 32 -8.18 -2.03 4.53
CA ARG A 32 -7.82 -3.45 4.61
C ARG A 32 -8.84 -4.27 5.38
N LEU A 33 -9.62 -3.65 6.28
CA LEU A 33 -10.68 -4.34 7.01
C LEU A 33 -11.79 -4.88 6.10
N PHE A 34 -12.00 -4.30 4.90
CA PHE A 34 -12.96 -4.85 3.93
C PHE A 34 -12.55 -6.20 3.36
N TRP A 35 -11.26 -6.56 3.47
CA TRP A 35 -10.70 -7.83 2.99
C TRP A 35 -10.39 -8.80 4.14
N SER A 36 -10.68 -8.42 5.39
CA SER A 36 -10.45 -9.27 6.56
C SER A 36 -11.57 -10.29 6.74
N GLU A 37 -11.20 -11.51 7.09
CA GLU A 37 -12.14 -12.59 7.46
C GLU A 37 -12.44 -12.61 8.97
N ASP A 38 -12.00 -11.59 9.73
CA ASP A 38 -12.21 -11.52 11.18
C ASP A 38 -13.69 -11.35 11.53
N GLU A 39 -14.26 -12.39 12.14
CA GLU A 39 -15.64 -12.37 12.64
C GLU A 39 -15.91 -11.22 13.63
N ARG A 40 -14.89 -10.68 14.32
CA ARG A 40 -15.04 -9.49 15.18
C ARG A 40 -15.41 -8.24 14.39
N PHE A 41 -14.96 -8.12 13.14
CA PHE A 41 -15.35 -7.08 12.19
C PHE A 41 -16.69 -7.45 11.53
N LEU A 42 -16.77 -8.62 10.88
CA LEU A 42 -17.91 -9.03 10.06
C LEU A 42 -19.24 -9.02 10.82
N LYS A 43 -19.26 -9.49 12.07
CA LYS A 43 -20.49 -9.55 12.88
C LYS A 43 -21.11 -8.19 13.18
N GLN A 44 -20.32 -7.10 13.16
CA GLN A 44 -20.82 -5.75 13.46
C GLN A 44 -21.75 -5.23 12.36
N PHE A 45 -21.66 -5.79 11.15
CA PHE A 45 -22.46 -5.41 9.99
C PHE A 45 -23.57 -6.43 9.66
N ARG A 46 -23.69 -7.51 10.43
CA ARG A 46 -24.79 -8.49 10.32
C ARG A 46 -26.03 -7.94 11.04
N VAL A 47 -26.80 -7.10 10.33
CA VAL A 47 -28.02 -6.45 10.83
C VAL A 47 -29.28 -7.04 10.21
N GLN A 48 -30.41 -6.92 10.91
CA GLN A 48 -31.73 -7.33 10.40
C GLN A 48 -32.36 -6.25 9.50
N ASP A 49 -32.04 -4.99 9.74
CA ASP A 49 -32.50 -3.83 8.98
C ASP A 49 -31.30 -3.10 8.35
N ILE A 50 -31.36 -2.88 7.03
CA ILE A 50 -30.31 -2.19 6.26
C ILE A 50 -30.21 -0.69 6.58
N HIS A 51 -31.23 -0.11 7.22
CA HIS A 51 -31.26 1.29 7.64
C HIS A 51 -30.77 1.51 9.07
N GLN A 52 -30.34 0.45 9.76
CA GLN A 52 -29.78 0.55 11.10
C GLN A 52 -28.49 1.39 11.07
N ASP A 53 -28.39 2.39 11.95
CA ASP A 53 -27.16 3.15 12.15
C ASP A 53 -26.09 2.26 12.78
N ILE A 54 -24.99 2.06 12.05
CA ILE A 54 -23.85 1.27 12.49
C ILE A 54 -22.65 2.21 12.67
N CYS A 55 -21.97 2.11 13.79
CA CYS A 55 -20.67 2.73 13.99
C CYS A 55 -19.69 1.64 14.39
N PHE A 56 -18.66 1.44 13.56
CA PHE A 56 -17.66 0.41 13.77
C PHE A 56 -16.95 0.64 15.10
N GLN A 57 -16.97 -0.39 15.94
CA GLN A 57 -16.18 -0.45 17.16
C GLN A 57 -14.79 -0.99 16.81
N ALA A 58 -13.81 -0.10 16.89
CA ALA A 58 -12.43 -0.44 16.60
C ALA A 58 -11.95 -1.61 17.47
N LEU A 59 -11.32 -2.60 16.82
CA LEU A 59 -10.66 -3.69 17.50
C LEU A 59 -9.42 -3.16 18.24
N SER A 60 -9.03 -3.85 19.32
CA SER A 60 -7.81 -3.49 20.08
C SER A 60 -6.61 -3.41 19.13
N LYS A 61 -5.96 -2.24 19.09
CA LYS A 61 -4.87 -1.96 18.15
C LYS A 61 -3.61 -2.70 18.56
N TYR A 62 -3.11 -3.54 17.67
CA TYR A 62 -1.82 -4.19 17.83
C TYR A 62 -0.67 -3.20 17.61
N PRO A 63 0.47 -3.32 18.33
CA PRO A 63 1.58 -2.40 18.17
C PRO A 63 2.17 -2.52 16.75
N PRO A 64 2.50 -1.39 16.09
CA PRO A 64 3.17 -1.42 14.80
C PRO A 64 4.66 -1.72 15.00
N LEU A 65 5.28 -2.32 13.99
CA LEU A 65 6.73 -2.43 13.86
C LEU A 65 7.19 -1.54 12.69
N HIS A 66 8.34 -0.90 12.85
CA HIS A 66 8.87 0.06 11.89
C HIS A 66 10.27 -0.34 11.48
N ASN A 67 10.48 -0.53 10.18
CA ASN A 67 11.81 -0.75 9.63
C ASN A 67 12.02 0.18 8.43
N ASP A 68 13.24 0.68 8.30
CA ASP A 68 13.63 1.59 7.22
C ASP A 68 14.49 0.82 6.21
N ILE A 69 14.19 0.97 4.91
CA ILE A 69 14.97 0.40 3.80
C ILE A 69 15.57 1.55 3.02
N SER A 70 16.88 1.55 2.88
CA SER A 70 17.62 2.50 2.06
C SER A 70 18.31 1.80 0.90
N PHE A 71 18.25 2.39 -0.29
CA PHE A 71 18.97 1.87 -1.47
C PHE A 71 19.31 2.98 -2.46
N TRP A 72 20.33 2.72 -3.26
CA TRP A 72 20.68 3.51 -4.43
C TRP A 72 19.80 3.12 -5.61
N LEU A 73 19.30 4.12 -6.33
CA LEU A 73 18.53 3.91 -7.55
C LEU A 73 19.43 3.43 -8.70
N PRO A 74 18.88 2.66 -9.65
CA PRO A 74 19.60 2.30 -10.87
C PRO A 74 20.04 3.54 -11.66
N ASP A 75 21.22 3.48 -12.29
CA ASP A 75 21.79 4.58 -13.05
C ASP A 75 20.97 4.80 -14.34
N THR A 76 20.30 5.95 -14.48
CA THR A 76 19.42 6.30 -15.62
C THR A 76 20.14 6.56 -16.95
N LYS A 77 21.44 6.26 -17.05
CA LYS A 77 22.29 6.72 -18.16
C LYS A 77 22.35 5.79 -19.38
N HIS A 78 21.65 4.65 -19.37
CA HIS A 78 21.82 3.60 -20.39
C HIS A 78 20.54 2.95 -20.95
N SER A 79 19.35 3.55 -20.87
CA SER A 79 18.21 3.05 -21.67
C SER A 79 18.21 3.73 -23.06
N GLN A 80 18.76 3.03 -24.06
CA GLN A 80 18.58 3.41 -25.47
C GLN A 80 17.14 3.15 -25.96
N ASP A 81 16.35 2.39 -25.20
CA ASP A 81 14.93 2.12 -25.43
C ASP A 81 14.08 2.66 -24.26
N GLY A 82 13.56 3.89 -24.36
CA GLY A 82 12.50 4.39 -23.48
C GLY A 82 12.81 4.43 -21.96
N PRO A 83 11.81 4.74 -21.11
CA PRO A 83 12.04 5.04 -19.69
C PRO A 83 11.97 3.76 -18.84
N GLU A 84 13.04 2.98 -18.77
CA GLU A 84 13.24 2.05 -17.64
C GLU A 84 13.90 2.81 -16.47
N SER A 85 13.23 3.86 -16.03
CA SER A 85 13.61 4.60 -14.82
C SER A 85 12.78 4.07 -13.66
N PHE A 86 13.43 3.68 -12.57
CA PHE A 86 12.76 3.36 -11.30
C PHE A 86 11.69 4.40 -10.96
N THR A 87 10.47 3.93 -10.72
CA THR A 87 9.37 4.72 -10.17
C THR A 87 9.08 4.28 -8.74
N GLU A 88 8.60 5.19 -7.89
CA GLU A 88 8.23 4.82 -6.52
C GLU A 88 7.14 3.74 -6.47
N ASN A 89 6.27 3.72 -7.49
CA ASN A 89 5.21 2.73 -7.59
C ASN A 89 5.75 1.31 -7.77
N ASP A 90 6.88 1.13 -8.44
CA ASP A 90 7.51 -0.19 -8.61
C ASP A 90 7.88 -0.77 -7.24
N PHE A 91 8.44 0.08 -6.36
CA PHE A 91 8.74 -0.33 -4.99
C PHE A 91 7.47 -0.53 -4.15
N TYR A 92 6.45 0.32 -4.29
CA TYR A 92 5.18 0.13 -3.58
C TYR A 92 4.47 -1.17 -4.00
N GLU A 93 4.54 -1.55 -5.27
CA GLU A 93 3.99 -2.79 -5.79
C GLU A 93 4.76 -4.01 -5.28
N LEU A 94 6.11 -3.97 -5.33
CA LEU A 94 6.96 -5.02 -4.79
C LEU A 94 6.70 -5.26 -3.29
N VAL A 95 6.65 -4.18 -2.50
CA VAL A 95 6.37 -4.29 -1.06
C VAL A 95 4.97 -4.87 -0.80
N ARG A 96 3.97 -4.51 -1.62
CA ARG A 96 2.63 -5.11 -1.52
C ARG A 96 2.59 -6.57 -1.91
N SER A 97 3.32 -6.96 -2.95
CA SER A 97 3.42 -8.34 -3.44
C SER A 97 4.00 -9.26 -2.37
N ILE A 98 5.05 -8.82 -1.68
CA ILE A 98 5.75 -9.63 -0.66
C ILE A 98 5.07 -9.51 0.71
N GLY A 99 4.76 -8.28 1.12
CA GLY A 99 4.28 -7.97 2.47
C GLY A 99 2.78 -8.17 2.66
N GLY A 100 1.99 -8.13 1.59
CA GLY A 100 0.54 -8.28 1.63
C GLY A 100 -0.12 -7.41 2.71
N ASP A 101 -1.00 -8.01 3.50
CA ASP A 101 -1.74 -7.33 4.57
C ASP A 101 -0.90 -7.01 5.81
N LEU A 102 0.33 -7.53 5.91
CA LEU A 102 1.24 -7.19 7.01
C LEU A 102 1.73 -5.75 6.93
N VAL A 103 1.81 -5.19 5.71
CA VAL A 103 2.27 -3.82 5.48
C VAL A 103 1.08 -2.86 5.59
N GLU A 104 1.13 -2.00 6.60
CA GLU A 104 0.15 -0.92 6.79
C GLU A 104 0.46 0.28 5.89
N LYS A 105 1.73 0.64 5.79
CA LYS A 105 2.15 1.85 5.08
C LYS A 105 3.59 1.76 4.63
N VAL A 106 3.87 2.33 3.46
CA VAL A 106 5.21 2.62 2.97
C VAL A 106 5.30 4.12 2.74
N THR A 107 6.34 4.77 3.24
CA THR A 107 6.58 6.21 3.04
C THR A 107 8.02 6.48 2.69
N LEU A 108 8.27 7.23 1.63
CA LEU A 108 9.57 7.84 1.37
C LEU A 108 9.86 8.87 2.48
N ILE A 109 10.95 8.67 3.23
CA ILE A 109 11.33 9.54 4.35
C ILE A 109 12.59 10.36 4.07
N ASP A 110 13.44 9.92 3.12
CA ASP A 110 14.64 10.66 2.72
C ASP A 110 14.94 10.41 1.23
N GLU A 111 15.39 11.48 0.57
CA GLU A 111 15.99 11.44 -0.76
C GLU A 111 17.33 12.16 -0.72
N PHE A 112 18.37 11.49 -1.18
CA PHE A 112 19.72 12.04 -1.20
C PHE A 112 20.38 11.84 -2.57
N THR A 113 21.09 12.87 -3.03
CA THR A 113 21.93 12.79 -4.24
C THR A 113 23.39 12.96 -3.88
N HIS A 114 24.22 11.97 -4.19
CA HIS A 114 25.64 12.00 -3.86
C HIS A 114 26.40 12.98 -4.78
N PRO A 115 27.13 13.97 -4.22
CA PRO A 115 27.64 15.11 -4.99
C PRO A 115 28.74 14.75 -6.00
N LYS A 116 29.52 13.68 -5.76
CA LYS A 116 30.62 13.29 -6.65
C LYS A 116 30.22 12.31 -7.74
N THR A 117 29.22 11.46 -7.46
CA THR A 117 28.82 10.37 -8.36
C THR A 117 27.51 10.68 -9.08
N GLY A 118 26.74 11.67 -8.59
CA GLY A 118 25.40 11.99 -9.09
C GLY A 118 24.35 10.91 -8.78
N ARG A 119 24.70 9.89 -7.98
CA ARG A 119 23.77 8.80 -7.65
C ARG A 119 22.70 9.26 -6.68
N ARG A 120 21.46 8.84 -6.93
CA ARG A 120 20.32 9.10 -6.05
C ARG A 120 20.10 7.90 -5.13
N SER A 121 19.78 8.15 -3.87
CA SER A 121 19.31 7.13 -2.92
C SER A 121 17.98 7.53 -2.33
N HIS A 122 17.12 6.56 -2.12
CA HIS A 122 15.87 6.70 -1.40
C HIS A 122 15.95 5.94 -0.07
N CYS A 123 15.30 6.48 0.96
CA CYS A 123 15.01 5.77 2.20
C CYS A 123 13.49 5.70 2.40
N TYR A 124 12.96 4.50 2.53
CA TYR A 124 11.55 4.26 2.80
C TYR A 124 11.37 3.69 4.19
N ARG A 125 10.38 4.21 4.93
CA ARG A 125 9.88 3.59 6.15
C ARG A 125 8.73 2.66 5.82
N VAL A 126 8.88 1.39 6.18
CA VAL A 126 7.82 0.38 6.09
C VAL A 126 7.23 0.16 7.49
N ILE A 127 5.92 0.35 7.60
CA ILE A 127 5.16 0.13 8.82
C ILE A 127 4.44 -1.20 8.70
N TYR A 128 4.78 -2.14 9.58
CA TYR A 128 4.15 -3.44 9.67
C TYR A 128 3.12 -3.44 10.80
N ARG A 129 1.87 -3.76 10.46
CA ARG A 129 0.80 -3.99 11.43
C ARG A 129 -0.28 -4.87 10.81
N HIS A 130 -0.57 -5.99 11.46
CA HIS A 130 -1.69 -6.86 11.12
C HIS A 130 -2.97 -6.39 11.82
N MET A 131 -4.12 -6.50 11.14
CA MET A 131 -5.41 -6.07 11.69
C MET A 131 -5.94 -7.00 12.78
N GLU A 132 -5.54 -8.28 12.76
CA GLU A 132 -6.14 -9.32 13.61
C GLU A 132 -5.23 -9.86 14.73
N ARG A 133 -3.91 -9.57 14.70
CA ARG A 133 -2.94 -10.09 15.70
C ARG A 133 -1.70 -9.21 15.85
N THR A 134 -0.97 -9.41 16.95
CA THR A 134 0.36 -8.81 17.15
C THR A 134 1.37 -9.47 16.23
N LEU A 135 2.25 -8.65 15.64
CA LEU A 135 3.42 -9.11 14.89
C LEU A 135 4.62 -9.32 15.81
N THR A 136 5.35 -10.39 15.56
CA THR A 136 6.64 -10.70 16.16
C THR A 136 7.76 -10.00 15.40
N GLN A 137 8.88 -9.72 16.08
CA GLN A 137 10.05 -9.15 15.41
C GLN A 137 10.62 -10.10 14.36
N GLU A 138 10.58 -11.41 14.62
CA GLU A 138 11.15 -12.42 13.73
C GLU A 138 10.38 -12.53 12.41
N GLU A 139 9.04 -12.56 12.44
CA GLU A 139 8.26 -12.63 11.20
C GLU A 139 8.44 -11.37 10.34
N VAL A 140 8.48 -10.18 10.97
CA VAL A 140 8.70 -8.93 10.24
C VAL A 140 10.11 -8.90 9.64
N ARG A 141 11.11 -9.38 10.37
CA ARG A 141 12.50 -9.47 9.89
C ARG A 141 12.60 -10.34 8.62
N LEU A 142 11.94 -11.50 8.60
CA LEU A 142 11.95 -12.39 7.43
C LEU A 142 11.31 -11.72 6.20
N VAL A 143 10.15 -11.10 6.37
CA VAL A 143 9.46 -10.39 5.28
C VAL A 143 10.28 -9.19 4.80
N HIS A 144 10.88 -8.43 5.72
CA HIS A 144 11.70 -7.27 5.39
C HIS A 144 12.94 -7.66 4.57
N GLN A 145 13.62 -8.72 5.00
CA GLN A 145 14.79 -9.25 4.28
C GLN A 145 14.42 -9.75 2.88
N GLN A 146 13.24 -10.37 2.72
CA GLN A 146 12.74 -10.77 1.41
C GLN A 146 12.45 -9.56 0.51
N ILE A 147 11.91 -8.47 1.07
CA ILE A 147 11.71 -7.20 0.33
C ILE A 147 13.05 -6.64 -0.14
N GLU A 148 14.06 -6.59 0.73
CA GLU A 148 15.41 -6.10 0.37
C GLU A 148 16.02 -6.91 -0.78
N GLN A 149 16.01 -8.24 -0.67
CA GLN A 149 16.57 -9.14 -1.68
C GLN A 149 15.85 -9.03 -3.03
N THR A 150 14.51 -8.96 -2.99
CA THR A 150 13.71 -8.88 -4.22
C THR A 150 13.86 -7.50 -4.86
N ALA A 151 13.98 -6.43 -4.06
CA ALA A 151 14.24 -5.10 -4.59
C ALA A 151 15.57 -5.05 -5.36
N GLU A 152 16.64 -5.63 -4.82
CA GLU A 152 17.92 -5.71 -5.53
C GLU A 152 17.83 -6.55 -6.81
N ALA A 153 17.07 -7.65 -6.78
CA ALA A 153 16.95 -8.58 -7.91
C ALA A 153 16.05 -8.05 -9.04
N GLU A 154 14.89 -7.48 -8.72
CA GLU A 154 13.86 -7.10 -9.70
C GLU A 154 13.93 -5.62 -10.09
N LEU A 155 14.24 -4.73 -9.15
CA LEU A 155 14.28 -3.28 -9.39
C LEU A 155 15.70 -2.78 -9.71
N GLY A 156 16.70 -3.66 -9.64
CA GLY A 156 18.11 -3.32 -9.89
C GLY A 156 18.66 -2.26 -8.93
N VAL A 157 18.02 -2.06 -7.78
CA VAL A 157 18.50 -1.13 -6.75
C VAL A 157 19.69 -1.75 -6.02
N ARG A 158 20.48 -0.92 -5.36
CA ARG A 158 21.62 -1.39 -4.55
C ARG A 158 21.43 -1.01 -3.10
N GLY A 159 21.40 -2.01 -2.23
CA GLY A 159 21.24 -1.85 -0.79
C GLY A 159 22.17 -0.81 -0.17
N ARG A 160 21.61 -0.02 0.73
CA ARG A 160 22.29 0.98 1.59
C ARG A 160 21.76 0.82 3.01
N TYR A 161 21.77 -0.41 3.51
CA TYR A 161 21.38 -0.77 4.88
C TYR A 161 22.58 -0.67 5.83
#